data_AF-A0A529Y238-F1
#
_entry.id   AF-A0A529Y238-F1
#
_cell.length_a   1.000
_cell.length_b   1.000
_cell.length_c   1.000
_cell.angle_alpha   90.00
_cell.angle_beta   90.00
_cell.angle_gamma   90.00
#
_symmetry.space_group_name_H-M   'P 1'
#
loop_
_entity.id
_entity.type
_entity.pdbx_description
1 polymer ?
#
loop_
_entity_poly.entity_id
_entity_poly.type
_entity_poly.pdbx_seq_one_letter_code
_entity_poly.pdbx_strand_id
1 'polypeptide(L)' 'MAAKTIISRPIYGTLSPRPGKHHLFIADAEGALAITDMAGKAPSGFFDGAEIDFIPGPEGKHIAALE' A
#
# COMPACT_ATOMS: atom_id res chain seq x y z
N MET A 1 -8.22 -33.16 -17.83
CA MET A 1 -7.81 -32.96 -16.42
C MET A 1 -7.73 -31.46 -16.19
N ALA A 2 -8.66 -30.88 -15.42
CA ALA A 2 -8.55 -29.46 -15.03
C ALA A 2 -7.30 -29.29 -14.15
N ALA A 3 -6.48 -28.28 -14.43
CA ALA A 3 -5.32 -27.99 -13.61
C ALA A 3 -5.77 -27.68 -12.17
N LYS A 4 -5.18 -28.36 -11.18
CA LYS A 4 -5.44 -28.09 -9.77
C LYS A 4 -5.00 -26.65 -9.47
N THR A 5 -5.94 -25.80 -9.09
CA THR A 5 -5.64 -24.42 -8.68
C THR A 5 -4.70 -24.45 -7.47
N ILE A 6 -3.71 -23.54 -7.46
CA ILE A 6 -2.81 -23.35 -6.31
C ILE A 6 -3.64 -23.08 -5.05
N ILE A 7 -3.43 -23.90 -4.00
CA ILE A 7 -4.21 -23.85 -2.75
C ILE A 7 -3.93 -22.57 -1.96
N SER A 8 -2.68 -22.08 -1.99
CA SER A 8 -2.31 -20.76 -1.46
C SER A 8 -1.13 -20.20 -2.24
N ARG A 9 -1.16 -18.89 -2.50
CA ARG A 9 0.00 -18.17 -3.05
C ARG A 9 0.84 -17.68 -1.88
N PRO A 10 2.14 -18.01 -1.80
CA PRO A 10 2.98 -17.48 -0.73
C PRO A 10 3.08 -15.96 -0.83
N ILE A 11 3.06 -15.28 0.31
CA ILE A 11 3.35 -13.86 0.40
C ILE A 11 4.87 -13.70 0.28
N TYR A 12 5.33 -13.12 -0.83
CA TYR A 12 6.76 -12.95 -1.10
C TYR A 12 7.39 -11.76 -0.36
N GLY A 13 6.57 -10.92 0.26
CA GLY A 13 7.03 -9.79 1.06
C GLY A 13 5.86 -8.93 1.55
N THR A 14 6.13 -8.13 2.57
CA THR A 14 5.19 -7.15 3.12
C THR A 14 5.78 -5.77 2.94
N LEU A 15 4.98 -4.80 2.51
CA LEU A 15 5.38 -3.41 2.46
C LEU A 15 5.75 -2.94 3.88
N SER A 16 6.98 -2.44 4.05
CA SER A 16 7.51 -2.03 5.35
C SER A 16 8.29 -0.73 5.21
N PRO A 17 8.30 0.14 6.25
CA PRO A 17 9.05 1.38 6.23
C PRO A 17 10.55 1.12 6.01
N ARG A 18 11.18 1.87 5.12
CA ARG A 18 12.62 1.79 4.83
C ARG A 18 13.25 3.17 5.01
N PRO A 19 14.46 3.29 5.58
CA PRO A 19 15.11 4.59 5.71
C PRO A 19 15.23 5.30 4.36
N GLY A 20 14.81 6.56 4.31
CA GLY A 20 14.82 7.40 3.12
C GLY A 20 14.54 8.86 3.51
N LYS A 21 14.86 9.80 2.61
CA LYS A 21 14.53 11.23 2.79
C LYS A 21 13.18 11.57 2.15
N HIS A 22 12.90 10.96 1.02
CA HIS A 22 11.67 11.14 0.26
C HIS A 22 11.18 9.77 -0.20
N HIS A 23 9.87 9.59 -0.18
CA HIS A 23 9.21 8.37 -0.60
C HIS A 23 8.13 8.70 -1.62
N LEU A 24 8.06 7.93 -2.70
CA LEU A 24 6.95 7.98 -3.64
C LEU A 24 6.17 6.67 -3.53
N PHE A 25 4.88 6.78 -3.22
CA PHE A 25 3.95 5.67 -3.24
C PHE A 25 2.99 5.85 -4.41
N ILE A 26 2.72 4.77 -5.13
CA ILE A 26 1.74 4.76 -6.21
C ILE A 26 0.80 3.59 -5.93
N ALA A 27 -0.49 3.88 -5.83
CA ALA A 27 -1.50 2.87 -5.56
C ALA A 27 -2.82 3.22 -6.25
N ASP A 28 -3.57 2.18 -6.61
CA ASP A 28 -4.95 2.28 -7.05
C ASP A 28 -5.89 1.70 -5.99
N ALA A 29 -7.14 2.18 -5.93
CA ALA A 29 -8.25 1.60 -5.16
C ALA A 29 -7.85 0.86 -3.85
N GLU A 30 -7.97 -0.47 -3.79
CA GLU A 30 -7.64 -1.28 -2.62
C GLU A 30 -6.12 -1.36 -2.33
N GLY A 31 -5.27 -1.06 -3.30
CA GLY A 31 -3.82 -0.93 -3.11
C GLY A 31 -3.44 0.12 -2.06
N ALA A 32 -4.29 1.12 -1.83
CA ALA A 32 -4.13 2.10 -0.74
C ALA A 32 -4.04 1.43 0.64
N LEU A 33 -4.72 0.30 0.84
CA LEU A 33 -4.74 -0.40 2.13
C LEU A 33 -3.34 -0.83 2.57
N ALA A 34 -2.46 -1.22 1.64
CA ALA A 34 -1.10 -1.59 1.97
C ALA A 34 -0.28 -0.40 2.49
N ILE A 35 -0.53 0.81 1.96
CA ILE A 35 0.11 2.05 2.40
C ILE A 35 -0.43 2.42 3.79
N THR A 36 -1.74 2.41 3.99
CA THR A 36 -2.37 2.71 5.29
C THR A 36 -1.91 1.71 6.37
N ASP A 37 -1.83 0.42 6.05
CA ASP A 37 -1.30 -0.62 6.97
C ASP A 37 0.16 -0.41 7.34
N MET A 38 0.97 0.06 6.38
CA MET A 38 2.37 0.39 6.63
C MET A 38 2.48 1.67 7.47
N ALA A 39 1.62 2.67 7.23
CA ALA A 39 1.61 3.93 7.97
C ALA A 39 1.36 3.72 9.46
N GLY A 40 0.47 2.80 9.84
CA GLY A 40 0.27 2.41 11.23
C GLY A 40 1.50 1.78 11.92
N LYS A 41 2.53 1.40 11.17
CA LYS A 41 3.78 0.79 11.65
C LYS A 41 4.99 1.70 11.41
N ALA A 42 4.81 2.83 10.73
CA ALA A 42 5.90 3.73 10.38
C ALA A 42 6.35 4.57 11.58
N PRO A 43 7.64 4.90 11.67
CA PRO A 43 8.10 5.86 12.69
C PRO A 43 7.48 7.23 12.44
N SER A 44 7.35 8.03 13.51
CA SER A 44 6.89 9.41 13.39
C SER A 44 7.77 10.21 12.43
N GLY A 45 7.16 11.04 11.59
CA GLY A 45 7.83 11.85 10.58
C GLY A 45 8.20 11.11 9.28
N PHE A 46 7.89 9.80 9.17
CA PHE A 46 8.23 9.03 7.96
C PHE A 46 7.58 9.56 6.68
N PHE A 47 6.34 10.07 6.80
CA PHE A 47 5.58 10.58 5.66
C PHE A 47 5.78 12.09 5.41
N ASP A 48 6.57 12.80 6.23
CA ASP A 48 6.73 14.26 6.11
C ASP A 48 7.27 14.72 4.74
N GLY A 49 8.05 13.85 4.09
CA GLY A 49 8.60 14.07 2.74
C GLY A 49 8.09 13.07 1.71
N ALA A 50 6.95 12.41 1.97
CA ALA A 50 6.38 11.40 1.09
C ALA A 50 5.31 12.00 0.16
N GLU A 51 5.24 11.47 -1.06
CA GLU A 51 4.18 11.75 -2.03
C GLU A 51 3.42 10.45 -2.34
N ILE A 52 2.10 10.56 -2.46
CA ILE A 52 1.21 9.43 -2.72
C ILE A 52 0.38 9.75 -3.96
N ASP A 53 0.72 9.11 -5.07
CA ASP A 53 -0.06 9.14 -6.30
C ASP A 53 -1.16 8.09 -6.19
N PHE A 54 -2.36 8.52 -5.76
CA PHE A 54 -3.50 7.64 -5.61
C PHE A 54 -4.46 7.74 -6.80
N ILE A 55 -4.77 6.58 -7.41
CA ILE A 55 -5.77 6.45 -8.46
C ILE A 55 -7.05 5.86 -7.84
N PRO A 56 -8.09 6.66 -7.59
CA PRO A 56 -9.30 6.17 -6.94
C PRO A 56 -10.06 5.20 -7.86
N GLY A 57 -10.59 4.14 -7.25
CA GLY A 57 -11.57 3.28 -7.91
C GLY A 57 -12.92 3.99 -8.10
N PRO A 58 -13.88 3.36 -8.81
CA PRO A 58 -15.17 3.98 -9.16
C PRO A 58 -15.97 4.52 -7.96
N GLU A 59 -15.83 3.89 -6.80
CA GLU A 59 -16.53 4.26 -5.57
C GLU A 59 -15.75 5.28 -4.70
N GLY A 60 -14.55 5.70 -5.12
CA GLY A 60 -13.74 6.70 -4.39
C GLY A 60 -13.30 6.25 -2.99
N LYS A 61 -13.27 4.94 -2.73
CA LYS A 61 -12.87 4.40 -1.42
C LYS A 61 -11.39 4.72 -1.10
N HIS A 62 -11.09 4.81 0.19
CA HIS A 62 -9.74 4.95 0.78
C HIS A 62 -9.04 6.30 0.59
N ILE A 63 -9.64 7.28 -0.11
CA ILE A 63 -9.07 8.64 -0.23
C ILE A 63 -8.79 9.26 1.16
N ALA A 64 -9.80 9.29 2.03
CA ALA A 64 -9.67 9.87 3.38
C ALA A 64 -8.70 9.11 4.31
N ALA A 65 -8.27 7.91 3.94
CA ALA A 65 -7.28 7.16 4.71
C ALA A 65 -5.84 7.47 4.29
N LEU A 66 -5.66 8.26 3.23
CA LEU A 66 -4.37 8.72 2.69
C LEU A 66 -4.15 10.24 2.89
N GLU A 67 -5.14 10.95 3.41
CA GLU A 67 -5.06 12.35 3.87
C GLU A 67 -4.52 12.44 5.30
#